data_AF-A0A1G1MLD2-F1
#
_entry.id   AF-A0A1G1MLD2-F1
#
_cell.length_a   1.000
_cell.length_b   1.000
_cell.length_c   1.000
_cell.angle_alpha   90.00
_cell.angle_beta   90.00
_cell.angle_gamma   90.00
#
_symmetry.space_group_name_H-M   'P 1'
#
loop_
_entity.id
_entity.type
_entity.pdbx_description
1 polymer ?
#
loop_
_entity_poly.entity_id
_entity_poly.type
_entity_poly.pdbx_seq_one_letter_code
_entity_poly.pdbx_strand_id
1 'polypeptide(L)'
;MTAIIAYIQKFSFKLVNFIFGKTTLFVVIIGWYLVISGLLFLVKPDKARGKLVGSGFGIAKLNILLICFFLWGVLAKWSQSLSGTVQTVVSLGGLAGLIILFFWARAAAKKKLTAFAERIPVKVLTWFAWGQVVVGGFMVYLQRRLW
;
A
#
# COMPACT_ATOMS: atom_id res chain seq x y z
N MET A 1 -47.41 -0.12 -0.05
CA MET A 1 -46.21 -0.78 -0.64
C MET A 1 -45.45 0.11 -1.62
N THR A 2 -46.13 0.78 -2.56
CA THR A 2 -45.53 1.72 -3.53
C THR A 2 -44.71 2.86 -2.91
N ALA A 3 -45.14 3.44 -1.79
CA ALA A 3 -44.40 4.52 -1.12
C ALA A 3 -43.07 4.05 -0.50
N ILE A 4 -43.02 2.82 0.03
CA ILE A 4 -41.82 2.25 0.65
C ILE A 4 -40.80 1.88 -0.44
N ILE A 5 -41.26 1.31 -1.56
CA ILE A 5 -40.43 1.00 -2.72
C ILE A 5 -39.82 2.28 -3.31
N ALA A 6 -40.60 3.35 -3.44
CA ALA A 6 -40.11 4.65 -3.91
C ALA A 6 -39.12 5.31 -2.95
N TYR A 7 -39.29 5.14 -1.63
CA TYR A 7 -38.36 5.65 -0.62
C TYR A 7 -37.03 4.88 -0.65
N ILE A 8 -37.07 3.55 -0.77
CA ILE A 8 -35.88 2.70 -0.93
C ILE A 8 -35.16 3.05 -2.22
N GLN A 9 -35.85 3.17 -3.35
CA GLN A 9 -35.24 3.58 -4.62
C GLN A 9 -34.58 4.97 -4.53
N LYS A 10 -35.25 5.96 -3.92
CA LYS A 10 -34.66 7.30 -3.73
C LYS A 10 -33.47 7.28 -2.79
N PHE A 11 -33.50 6.47 -1.73
CA PHE A 11 -32.38 6.34 -0.79
C PHE A 11 -31.20 5.63 -1.46
N SER A 12 -31.42 4.53 -2.18
CA SER A 12 -30.40 3.84 -2.97
C SER A 12 -29.81 4.75 -4.04
N PHE A 13 -30.61 5.53 -4.77
CA PHE A 13 -30.10 6.51 -5.73
C PHE A 13 -29.32 7.63 -5.06
N LYS A 14 -29.75 8.14 -3.89
CA LYS A 14 -28.99 9.14 -3.13
C LYS A 14 -27.69 8.58 -2.59
N LEU A 15 -27.66 7.32 -2.16
CA LEU A 15 -26.49 6.68 -1.61
C LEU A 15 -25.49 6.31 -2.71
N VAL A 16 -26.00 5.86 -3.87
CA VAL A 16 -25.22 5.72 -5.11
C VAL A 16 -24.69 7.08 -5.56
N ASN A 17 -25.50 8.16 -5.62
CA ASN A 17 -24.99 9.49 -5.96
C ASN A 17 -24.08 10.11 -4.89
N PHE A 18 -24.18 9.71 -3.63
CA PHE A 18 -23.29 10.18 -2.57
C PHE A 18 -21.93 9.46 -2.63
N ILE A 19 -21.95 8.15 -2.87
CA ILE A 19 -20.75 7.34 -3.13
C ILE A 19 -20.15 7.82 -4.46
N PHE A 20 -20.85 7.70 -5.58
CA PHE A 20 -20.34 8.05 -6.90
C PHE A 20 -20.07 9.55 -7.07
N GLY A 21 -20.89 10.47 -6.56
CA GLY A 21 -20.69 11.92 -6.74
C GLY A 21 -19.44 12.50 -6.08
N LYS A 22 -19.03 11.99 -4.91
CA LYS A 22 -17.71 12.31 -4.30
C LYS A 22 -16.58 11.46 -4.89
N THR A 23 -16.90 10.25 -5.36
CA THR A 23 -15.95 9.34 -5.99
C THR A 23 -15.60 9.76 -7.41
N THR A 24 -16.42 10.55 -8.12
CA THR A 24 -16.13 11.03 -9.49
C THR A 24 -14.84 11.83 -9.54
N LEU A 25 -14.70 12.82 -8.65
CA LEU A 25 -13.51 13.67 -8.56
C LEU A 25 -12.29 12.82 -8.18
N PHE A 26 -12.47 11.85 -7.28
CA PHE A 26 -11.44 10.90 -6.89
C PHE A 26 -11.04 9.94 -8.03
N VAL A 27 -12.00 9.45 -8.82
CA VAL A 27 -11.80 8.58 -9.99
C VAL A 27 -11.10 9.33 -11.11
N VAL A 28 -11.43 10.61 -11.33
CA VAL A 28 -10.74 11.46 -12.29
C VAL A 28 -9.31 11.72 -11.84
N ILE A 29 -9.10 12.07 -10.56
CA ILE A 29 -7.76 12.29 -10.01
C ILE A 29 -6.93 11.00 -10.09
N ILE A 30 -7.48 9.85 -9.70
CA ILE A 30 -6.79 8.56 -9.78
C ILE A 30 -6.56 8.14 -11.23
N GLY A 31 -7.53 8.31 -12.12
CA GLY A 31 -7.43 7.97 -13.52
C GLY A 31 -6.30 8.75 -14.20
N TRP A 32 -6.26 10.07 -13.99
CA TRP A 32 -5.17 10.90 -14.48
C TRP A 32 -3.83 10.59 -13.81
N TYR A 33 -3.83 10.31 -12.51
CA TYR A 33 -2.62 9.87 -11.80
C TYR A 33 -2.06 8.57 -12.40
N LEU A 34 -2.90 7.59 -12.71
CA LEU A 34 -2.51 6.33 -13.36
C LEU A 34 -1.98 6.55 -14.78
N VAL A 35 -2.62 7.43 -15.56
CA VAL A 35 -2.15 7.79 -16.91
C VAL A 35 -0.79 8.49 -16.85
N ILE A 36 -0.65 9.51 -16.00
CA ILE A 36 0.59 10.29 -15.87
C ILE A 36 1.72 9.41 -15.34
N SER A 37 1.46 8.61 -14.29
CA SER A 37 2.46 7.69 -13.74
C SER A 37 2.87 6.59 -14.72
N GLY A 38 1.91 6.03 -15.47
CA GLY A 38 2.17 5.06 -16.53
C GLY A 38 3.01 5.65 -17.67
N LEU A 39 2.67 6.86 -18.16
CA LEU A 39 3.47 7.57 -19.17
C LEU A 39 4.88 7.87 -18.67
N LEU A 40 5.04 8.30 -17.41
CA LEU A 40 6.35 8.53 -16.81
C LEU A 40 7.18 7.24 -16.70
N PHE A 41 6.54 6.10 -16.43
CA PHE A 41 7.17 4.79 -16.44
C PHE A 41 7.59 4.32 -17.84
N LEU A 42 6.86 4.70 -18.88
CA LEU A 42 7.23 4.45 -20.27
C LEU A 42 8.42 5.31 -20.73
N VAL A 43 8.47 6.59 -20.35
CA VAL A 43 9.53 7.53 -20.78
C VAL A 43 10.85 7.28 -20.05
N LYS A 44 10.83 6.90 -18.76
CA LYS A 44 12.05 6.67 -17.96
C LYS A 44 11.94 5.39 -17.12
N PRO A 45 12.04 4.20 -17.73
CA PRO A 45 11.88 2.92 -17.04
C PRO A 45 12.93 2.69 -15.94
N ASP A 46 14.15 3.21 -16.09
CA ASP A 46 15.20 3.05 -15.06
C ASP A 46 14.91 3.88 -13.81
N LYS A 47 14.40 5.11 -13.98
CA LYS A 47 13.93 5.92 -12.84
C LYS A 47 12.67 5.33 -12.20
N ALA A 48 11.81 4.69 -13.00
CA ALA A 48 10.63 3.97 -12.54
C ALA A 48 11.00 2.79 -11.64
N ARG A 49 11.98 1.96 -12.05
CA ARG A 49 12.52 0.87 -11.23
C ARG A 49 13.04 1.37 -9.89
N GLY A 50 13.84 2.43 -9.89
CA GLY A 50 14.34 3.03 -8.64
C GLY A 50 13.23 3.53 -7.71
N LYS A 51 12.18 4.15 -8.26
CA LYS A 51 11.01 4.58 -7.48
C LYS A 51 10.17 3.40 -6.96
N LEU A 52 10.00 2.34 -7.74
CA LEU A 52 9.32 1.11 -7.31
C LEU A 52 10.08 0.44 -6.16
N VAL A 53 11.40 0.39 -6.22
CA VAL A 53 12.24 -0.07 -5.09
C VAL A 53 12.02 0.81 -3.87
N GLY A 54 12.02 2.13 -4.02
CA GLY A 54 11.82 3.06 -2.91
C GLY A 54 10.44 2.92 -2.25
N SER A 55 9.38 2.82 -3.04
CA SER A 55 8.01 2.63 -2.56
C SER A 55 7.81 1.25 -1.92
N GLY A 56 8.28 0.18 -2.59
CA GLY A 56 8.25 -1.18 -2.06
C GLY A 56 9.08 -1.34 -0.79
N PHE A 57 10.20 -0.62 -0.67
CA PHE A 57 10.99 -0.56 0.54
C PHE A 57 10.29 0.19 1.68
N GLY A 58 9.52 1.24 1.36
CA GLY A 58 8.66 1.92 2.34
C GLY A 58 7.62 0.96 2.94
N ILE A 59 6.93 0.20 2.09
CA ILE A 59 5.95 -0.82 2.50
C ILE A 59 6.63 -1.93 3.30
N ALA A 60 7.76 -2.47 2.82
CA ALA A 60 8.52 -3.50 3.53
C ALA A 60 9.02 -3.01 4.90
N LYS A 61 9.52 -1.77 4.99
CA LYS A 61 9.95 -1.15 6.25
C LYS A 61 8.79 -1.06 7.24
N LEU A 62 7.60 -0.66 6.77
CA LEU A 62 6.39 -0.59 7.59
C LEU A 62 6.00 -1.98 8.12
N ASN A 63 6.00 -3.00 7.26
CA ASN A 63 5.69 -4.37 7.65
C ASN A 63 6.70 -4.94 8.65
N ILE A 64 8.01 -4.70 8.45
CA ILE A 64 9.06 -5.10 9.40
C ILE A 64 8.82 -4.43 10.76
N LEU A 65 8.48 -3.14 10.77
CA LEU A 65 8.17 -2.43 12.00
C LEU A 65 6.94 -3.02 12.72
N LEU A 66 5.87 -3.33 11.99
CA LEU A 66 4.66 -3.97 12.55
C LEU A 66 4.97 -5.34 13.15
N ILE A 67 5.80 -6.14 12.48
CA ILE A 67 6.25 -7.44 13.00
C ILE A 67 7.06 -7.25 14.28
N CYS A 68 7.98 -6.28 14.33
CA CYS A 68 8.74 -5.98 15.53
C CYS A 68 7.82 -5.56 16.70
N PHE A 69 6.80 -4.74 16.44
CA PHE A 69 5.80 -4.39 17.47
C PHE A 69 4.99 -5.58 17.94
N PHE A 70 4.59 -6.46 17.02
CA PHE A 70 3.87 -7.68 17.35
C PHE A 70 4.73 -8.59 18.24
N LEU A 71 5.98 -8.84 17.85
CA LEU A 71 6.93 -9.63 18.63
C LEU A 71 7.18 -9.02 20.01
N TRP A 72 7.29 -7.68 20.09
CA TRP A 72 7.37 -6.99 21.37
C TRP A 72 6.15 -7.24 22.25
N GLY A 73 4.94 -7.14 21.69
CA GLY A 73 3.70 -7.41 22.42
C GLY A 73 3.63 -8.85 22.95
N VAL A 74 4.08 -9.83 22.16
CA VAL A 74 4.19 -11.24 22.59
C VAL A 74 5.20 -11.37 23.72
N LEU A 75 6.38 -10.76 23.59
CA LEU A 75 7.46 -10.84 24.57
C LEU A 75 7.10 -10.14 25.89
N ALA A 76 6.41 -9.01 25.82
CA ALA A 76 5.89 -8.29 26.99
C ALA A 76 4.80 -9.09 27.72
N LYS A 77 3.92 -9.79 26.98
CA LYS A 77 2.92 -10.67 27.59
C LYS A 77 3.56 -11.87 28.29
N TRP A 78 4.59 -12.46 27.67
CA TRP A 78 5.36 -13.55 28.28
C TRP A 78 6.18 -13.08 29.49
N SER A 79 6.73 -11.87 29.46
CA SER A 79 7.56 -11.38 30.56
C SER A 79 6.75 -11.10 31.83
N GLN A 80 5.44 -10.88 31.73
CA GLN A 80 4.55 -10.69 32.88
C GLN A 80 4.44 -11.91 33.80
N SER A 81 4.75 -13.13 33.32
CA SER A 81 4.76 -14.33 34.17
C SER A 81 6.08 -14.54 34.92
N LEU A 82 7.04 -13.62 34.79
CA LEU A 82 8.37 -13.70 35.40
C LEU A 82 8.45 -12.82 36.65
N SER A 83 9.40 -13.10 37.53
CA SER A 83 9.68 -12.24 38.69
C SER A 83 10.19 -10.86 38.27
N GLY A 84 9.90 -9.81 39.04
CA GLY A 84 10.07 -8.41 38.61
C GLY A 84 11.45 -8.02 38.06
N THR A 85 12.53 -8.53 38.66
CA THR A 85 13.90 -8.28 38.16
C THR A 85 14.14 -8.97 36.80
N VAL A 86 13.71 -10.23 36.67
CA VAL A 86 13.84 -11.00 35.43
C VAL A 86 12.95 -10.42 34.32
N GLN A 87 11.73 -10.02 34.67
CA GLN A 87 10.81 -9.32 33.76
C GLN A 87 11.46 -8.06 33.19
N THR A 88 12.12 -7.26 34.02
CA THR A 88 12.76 -6.01 33.60
C THR A 88 13.92 -6.27 32.64
N VAL A 89 14.77 -7.25 32.95
CA VAL A 89 15.90 -7.65 32.10
C VAL A 89 15.42 -8.22 30.76
N VAL A 90 14.42 -9.11 30.79
CA VAL A 90 13.85 -9.71 29.57
C VAL A 90 13.16 -8.65 28.71
N SER A 91 12.47 -7.69 29.32
CA SER A 91 11.79 -6.62 28.60
C SER A 91 12.81 -5.67 27.96
N LEU A 92 13.77 -5.13 28.72
CA LEU A 92 14.77 -4.21 28.16
C LEU A 92 15.70 -4.91 27.16
N GLY A 93 16.13 -6.13 27.46
CA GLY A 93 16.96 -6.94 26.56
C GLY A 93 16.22 -7.34 25.29
N GLY A 94 14.95 -7.73 25.41
CA GLY A 94 14.08 -8.04 24.28
C GLY A 94 13.83 -6.83 23.38
N LEU A 95 13.64 -5.64 23.97
CA LEU A 95 13.49 -4.40 23.22
C LEU A 95 14.77 -4.06 22.44
N ALA A 96 15.93 -4.11 23.11
CA ALA A 96 17.22 -3.88 22.46
C ALA A 96 17.47 -4.89 21.31
N GLY A 97 17.16 -6.16 21.54
CA GLY A 97 17.24 -7.21 20.52
C GLY A 97 16.33 -6.94 19.32
N LEU A 98 15.10 -6.49 19.55
CA LEU A 98 14.16 -6.13 18.48
C LEU A 98 14.60 -4.90 17.70
N ILE A 99 15.23 -3.92 18.34
CA ILE A 99 15.80 -2.75 17.66
C ILE A 99 16.92 -3.21 16.71
N ILE A 100 17.84 -4.06 17.19
CA ILE A 100 18.93 -4.60 16.35
C ILE A 100 18.33 -5.42 15.19
N LEU A 101 17.37 -6.29 15.48
CA LEU A 101 16.67 -7.10 14.48
C LEU A 101 15.99 -6.21 13.43
N PHE A 102 15.35 -5.12 13.83
CA PHE A 102 14.72 -4.17 12.93
C PHE A 102 15.72 -3.57 11.94
N PHE A 103 16.88 -3.10 12.42
CA PHE A 103 17.91 -2.52 11.55
C PHE A 103 18.51 -3.57 10.62
N TRP A 104 18.75 -4.79 11.10
CA TRP A 104 19.23 -5.91 10.30
C TRP A 104 18.24 -6.33 9.22
N ALA A 105 16.97 -6.56 9.59
CA ALA A 105 15.90 -6.93 8.67
C ALA A 105 15.66 -5.84 7.63
N ARG A 106 15.72 -4.56 8.03
CA ARG A 106 15.65 -3.41 7.11
C ARG A 106 16.79 -3.42 6.10
N ALA A 107 18.03 -3.65 6.53
CA ALA A 107 19.19 -3.70 5.63
C ALA A 107 19.08 -4.89 4.65
N ALA A 108 18.69 -6.07 5.15
CA ALA A 108 18.48 -7.26 4.34
C ALA A 108 17.35 -7.09 3.31
N ALA A 109 16.23 -6.50 3.72
CA ALA A 109 15.10 -6.21 2.84
C ALA A 109 15.48 -5.20 1.74
N LYS A 110 16.26 -4.17 2.07
CA LYS A 110 16.79 -3.22 1.07
C LYS A 110 17.60 -3.95 0.00
N LYS A 111 18.54 -4.80 0.42
CA LYS A 111 19.40 -5.57 -0.50
C LYS A 111 18.61 -6.55 -1.37
N LYS A 112 17.61 -7.23 -0.80
CA LYS A 112 16.73 -8.14 -1.56
C LYS A 112 15.85 -7.39 -2.56
N LEU A 113 15.30 -6.23 -2.19
CA LEU A 113 14.45 -5.43 -3.07
C LEU A 113 15.23 -4.79 -4.22
N THR A 114 16.47 -4.32 -3.97
CA THR A 114 17.33 -3.82 -5.05
C THR A 114 17.70 -4.95 -6.02
N ALA A 115 18.11 -6.11 -5.51
CA ALA A 115 18.42 -7.27 -6.34
C ALA A 115 17.20 -7.78 -7.13
N PHE A 116 16.00 -7.72 -6.54
CA PHE A 116 14.76 -8.06 -7.23
C PHE A 116 14.48 -7.07 -8.36
N ALA A 117 14.60 -5.76 -8.11
CA ALA A 117 14.31 -4.76 -9.12
C ALA A 117 15.30 -4.73 -10.29
N GLU A 118 16.56 -5.07 -10.07
CA GLU A 118 17.54 -5.28 -11.14
C GLU A 118 17.16 -6.47 -12.05
N ARG A 119 16.49 -7.49 -11.50
CA ARG A 119 16.03 -8.66 -12.25
C ARG A 119 14.71 -8.44 -13.00
N ILE A 120 13.92 -7.42 -12.66
CA ILE A 120 12.64 -7.16 -13.35
C ILE A 120 12.94 -6.71 -14.79
N PRO A 121 12.55 -7.45 -15.84
CA PRO A 121 12.81 -7.05 -17.22
C PRO A 121 12.13 -5.72 -17.56
N VAL A 122 12.78 -4.86 -18.34
CA VAL A 122 12.18 -3.56 -18.78
C VAL A 122 10.83 -3.81 -19.46
N LYS A 123 10.74 -4.87 -20.28
CA LYS A 123 9.52 -5.28 -20.97
C LYS A 123 8.32 -5.45 -20.03
N VAL A 124 8.52 -6.06 -18.85
CA VAL A 124 7.44 -6.26 -17.86
C VAL A 124 6.99 -4.93 -17.28
N LEU A 125 7.93 -4.02 -17.01
CA LEU A 125 7.62 -2.65 -16.57
C LEU A 125 6.83 -1.89 -17.63
N THR A 126 7.21 -2.03 -18.90
CA THR A 126 6.53 -1.41 -20.05
C THR A 126 5.10 -1.93 -20.20
N TRP A 127 4.88 -3.25 -20.09
CA TRP A 127 3.54 -3.85 -20.12
C TRP A 127 2.67 -3.37 -18.95
N PHE A 128 3.24 -3.33 -17.75
CA PHE A 128 2.54 -2.81 -16.56
C PHE A 128 2.16 -1.34 -16.75
N ALA A 129 3.08 -0.51 -17.26
CA ALA A 129 2.84 0.90 -17.51
C ALA A 129 1.76 1.14 -18.58
N TRP A 130 1.77 0.37 -19.68
CA TRP A 130 0.67 0.39 -20.65
C TRP A 130 -0.66 -0.01 -20.03
N GLY A 131 -0.68 -1.05 -19.18
CA GLY A 131 -1.86 -1.42 -18.41
C GLY A 131 -2.39 -0.28 -17.55
N GLN A 132 -1.52 0.44 -16.83
CA GLN A 132 -1.92 1.60 -16.04
C GLN A 132 -2.50 2.73 -16.89
N VAL A 133 -1.90 3.03 -18.05
CA VAL A 133 -2.41 4.06 -18.98
C VAL A 133 -3.77 3.66 -19.54
N VAL A 134 -3.95 2.42 -19.96
CA VAL A 134 -5.22 1.90 -20.51
C VAL A 134 -6.31 1.93 -19.45
N VAL A 135 -6.04 1.42 -18.24
CA VAL A 135 -7.00 1.41 -17.14
C VAL A 135 -7.35 2.83 -16.71
N GLY A 136 -6.36 3.70 -16.53
CA GLY A 136 -6.59 5.10 -16.17
C GLY A 136 -7.39 5.86 -17.25
N GLY A 137 -7.06 5.62 -18.52
CA GLY A 137 -7.81 6.16 -19.67
C GLY A 137 -9.26 5.67 -19.70
N PHE A 138 -9.50 4.38 -19.45
CA PHE A 138 -10.85 3.82 -19.32
C PHE A 138 -11.62 4.42 -18.15
N MET A 139 -10.97 4.63 -16.99
CA MET A 139 -11.61 5.26 -15.83
C MET A 139 -12.06 6.69 -16.14
N VAL A 140 -11.22 7.48 -16.82
CA VAL A 140 -11.58 8.85 -17.24
C VAL A 140 -12.66 8.85 -18.34
N TYR A 141 -12.59 7.91 -19.28
CA TYR A 141 -13.57 7.80 -20.37
C TYR A 141 -14.95 7.34 -19.88
N LEU A 142 -15.02 6.28 -19.07
CA LEU A 142 -16.27 5.76 -18.50
C LEU A 142 -16.92 6.77 -17.56
N GLN A 143 -16.12 7.55 -16.82
CA GLN A 143 -16.63 8.64 -16.00
C GLN A 143 -17.38 9.70 -16.82
N ARG A 144 -16.92 10.02 -18.05
CA ARG A 144 -17.64 10.93 -18.96
C ARG A 144 -18.93 10.34 -19.52
N ARG A 145 -19.09 9.01 -19.55
CA ARG A 145 -20.23 8.33 -20.19
C ARG A 145 -21.34 7.93 -19.22
N LEU A 146 -21.02 7.85 -17.93
CA LEU A 146 -21.96 7.58 -16.83
C LEU A 146 -22.66 8.86 -16.31
N TRP A 147 -22.38 10.02 -16.92
CA TRP A 147 -23.02 11.31 -16.69
C TRP A 147 -23.71 11.79 -17.96
#